data_AF-A0A512DZ85-F1
#
_entry.id   AF-A0A512DZ85-F1
#
_cell.length_a   1.000
_cell.length_b   1.000
_cell.length_c   1.000
_cell.angle_alpha   90.00
_cell.angle_beta   90.00
_cell.angle_gamma   90.00
#
_symmetry.space_group_name_H-M   'P 1'
#
loop_
_entity.id
_entity.type
_entity.pdbx_description
1 polymer ?
#
loop_
_entity_poly.entity_id
_entity_poly.type
_entity_poly.pdbx_seq_one_letter_code
_entity_poly.pdbx_strand_id
1 'polypeptide(L)'
;MTPLENTLVSGELVAWRLDQNEYRETWDSGEGSYKFGGGRWRVSVVRAVYYSIDPATAILEVAVHKGFGVLDIEPFVLTAITIDKPGDVFIVNPKDVPKRC
;
A
#
# COMPACT_ATOMS: atom_id res chain seq x y z
N MET A 1 -7.87 -19.70 -4.82
CA MET A 1 -6.51 -19.18 -5.04
C MET A 1 -6.55 -17.69 -4.89
N THR A 2 -5.75 -17.14 -3.99
CA THR A 2 -5.62 -15.68 -3.81
C THR A 2 -4.71 -15.11 -4.89
N PRO A 3 -4.95 -13.89 -5.40
CA PRO A 3 -4.15 -13.27 -6.46
C PRO A 3 -2.63 -13.29 -6.19
N LEU A 4 -2.24 -13.18 -4.91
CA LEU A 4 -0.85 -13.22 -4.46
C LEU A 4 -0.14 -14.55 -4.76
N GLU A 5 -0.86 -15.68 -4.78
CA GLU A 5 -0.25 -16.99 -5.07
C GLU A 5 0.32 -17.06 -6.49
N ASN A 6 -0.33 -16.39 -7.45
CA ASN A 6 0.18 -16.32 -8.83
C ASN A 6 1.32 -15.32 -8.99
N THR A 7 1.29 -14.19 -8.27
CA THR A 7 2.35 -13.17 -8.32
C THR A 7 3.65 -13.68 -7.67
N LEU A 8 3.56 -14.50 -6.63
CA LEU A 8 4.73 -15.13 -6.00
C LEU A 8 5.36 -16.21 -6.90
N VAL A 9 4.59 -16.80 -7.83
CA VAL A 9 5.08 -17.84 -8.77
C VAL A 9 5.84 -17.24 -9.96
N SER A 10 5.64 -15.96 -10.30
CA SER A 10 6.35 -15.31 -11.42
C SER A 10 7.74 -14.76 -11.08
N GLY A 11 8.20 -14.88 -9.83
CA GLY A 11 9.59 -14.62 -9.43
C GLY A 11 9.91 -13.20 -8.96
N GLU A 12 9.04 -12.22 -9.20
CA GLU A 12 9.21 -10.84 -8.73
C GLU A 12 7.96 -10.37 -7.97
N LEU A 13 8.14 -9.98 -6.70
CA LEU A 13 7.08 -9.38 -5.91
C LEU A 13 7.17 -7.86 -6.03
N VAL A 14 6.31 -7.29 -6.87
CA VAL A 14 6.19 -5.84 -7.06
C VAL A 14 5.00 -5.31 -6.25
N ALA A 15 5.19 -4.17 -5.61
CA ALA A 15 4.14 -3.48 -4.87
C ALA A 15 3.98 -2.05 -5.39
N TRP A 16 2.74 -1.58 -5.42
CA TRP A 16 2.32 -0.32 -6.04
C TRP A 16 1.66 0.61 -5.04
N ARG A 17 1.88 1.91 -5.18
CA ARG A 17 1.18 2.95 -4.41
C ARG A 17 0.95 4.17 -5.27
N LEU A 18 -0.04 4.96 -4.90
CA LEU A 18 -0.37 6.21 -5.56
C LEU A 18 -0.20 7.36 -4.57
N ASP A 19 0.71 8.29 -4.88
CA ASP A 19 1.04 9.45 -4.04
C ASP A 19 0.71 10.75 -4.75
N GLN A 20 0.38 11.79 -4.00
CA GLN A 20 0.41 13.14 -4.56
C GLN A 20 1.84 13.49 -4.98
N ASN A 21 1.98 14.19 -6.09
CA ASN A 21 3.29 14.50 -6.68
C ASN A 21 4.23 15.25 -5.72
N GLU A 22 3.69 16.03 -4.78
CA GLU A 22 4.48 16.72 -3.74
C GLU A 22 5.24 15.76 -2.81
N TYR A 23 4.76 14.52 -2.62
CA TYR A 23 5.42 13.52 -1.77
C TYR A 23 6.30 12.55 -2.55
N ARG A 24 6.50 12.77 -3.85
CA ARG A 24 7.30 11.89 -4.73
C ARG A 24 8.68 11.60 -4.16
N GLU A 25 9.35 12.58 -3.55
CA GLU A 25 10.73 12.41 -3.08
C GLU A 25 10.82 11.82 -1.66
N THR A 26 9.73 11.88 -0.91
CA THR A 26 9.66 11.46 0.50
C THR A 26 8.73 10.27 0.70
N TRP A 27 8.47 9.51 -0.36
CA TRP A 27 7.48 8.45 -0.38
C TRP A 27 7.76 7.41 0.72
N ASP A 28 9.01 7.01 0.90
CA ASP A 28 9.49 5.96 1.80
C ASP A 28 9.54 6.37 3.28
N SER A 29 9.37 7.66 3.57
CA SER A 29 9.52 8.22 4.91
C SER A 29 8.51 7.69 5.95
N GLY A 30 7.36 7.17 5.49
CA GLY A 30 6.25 6.74 6.36
C GLY A 30 5.61 7.89 7.15
N GLU A 31 5.87 9.14 6.76
CA GLU A 31 5.44 10.34 7.47
C GLU A 31 3.91 10.50 7.48
N GLY A 32 3.23 10.11 6.39
CA GLY A 32 1.77 10.17 6.29
C GLY A 32 1.07 9.26 7.31
N SER A 33 1.52 8.00 7.45
CA SER A 33 0.95 7.08 8.44
C SER A 33 1.25 7.47 9.89
N TYR A 34 2.35 8.23 10.08
CA TYR A 34 2.73 8.79 11.37
C TYR A 34 1.86 10.00 11.76
N LYS A 35 1.72 10.98 10.85
CA LYS A 35 1.00 12.25 11.10
C LYS A 35 -0.52 12.10 11.17
N PHE A 36 -1.11 11.27 10.30
CA PHE A 36 -2.57 11.15 10.22
C PHE A 36 -3.16 10.06 11.13
N GLY A 37 -2.36 9.58 12.09
CA GLY A 37 -2.84 8.74 13.19
C GLY A 37 -3.38 7.37 12.80
N GLY A 38 -3.20 6.91 11.56
CA GLY A 38 -3.88 5.69 11.15
C GLY A 38 -3.42 5.08 9.84
N GLY A 39 -3.30 3.76 9.91
CA GLY A 39 -3.60 2.83 8.83
C GLY A 39 -4.12 1.56 9.49
N ARG A 40 -4.94 0.77 8.78
CA ARG A 40 -5.70 -0.35 9.36
C ARG A 40 -4.83 -1.34 10.16
N TRP A 41 -3.55 -1.44 9.81
CA TRP A 41 -2.59 -2.42 10.34
C TRP A 41 -1.54 -1.84 11.30
N ARG A 42 -1.60 -0.54 11.61
CA ARG A 42 -0.55 0.16 12.34
C ARG A 42 -0.87 0.35 13.83
N VAL A 43 0.17 0.24 14.66
CA VAL A 43 0.22 0.80 16.03
C VAL A 43 0.91 2.17 15.97
N SER A 44 0.39 3.17 16.69
CA SER A 44 0.67 4.62 16.54
C SER A 44 2.14 5.09 16.63
N VAL A 45 3.09 4.21 16.96
CA VAL A 45 4.51 4.52 17.13
C VAL A 45 5.44 4.08 15.98
N VAL A 46 4.98 3.23 15.06
CA VAL A 46 5.84 2.68 13.98
C VAL A 46 5.57 3.38 12.66
N ARG A 47 6.58 3.90 11.95
CA ARG A 47 6.35 4.44 10.59
C ARG A 47 6.11 3.29 9.61
N ALA A 48 5.00 3.33 8.89
CA ALA A 48 4.63 2.31 7.92
C ALA A 48 4.31 2.94 6.56
N VAL A 49 4.64 2.23 5.48
CA VAL A 49 4.28 2.61 4.12
C VAL A 49 3.34 1.55 3.57
N TYR A 50 2.22 2.00 3.01
CA TYR A 50 1.18 1.11 2.48
C TYR A 50 1.32 0.98 0.97
N TYR A 51 1.28 -0.27 0.50
CA TYR A 51 1.30 -0.63 -0.91
C TYR A 51 0.20 -1.65 -1.20
N SER A 52 -0.23 -1.69 -2.45
CA SER A 52 -1.08 -2.72 -3.04
C SER A 52 -0.25 -3.65 -3.92
N ILE A 53 -0.70 -4.90 -4.12
CA ILE A 53 0.00 -5.87 -4.97
C ILE A 53 -0.19 -5.57 -6.46
N ASP A 54 -1.23 -4.81 -6.81
CA ASP A 54 -1.50 -4.38 -8.18
C ASP A 54 -1.82 -2.88 -8.25
N PRO A 55 -1.54 -2.22 -9.38
CA PRO A 55 -1.70 -0.78 -9.53
C PRO A 55 -3.17 -0.34 -9.54
N ALA A 56 -4.11 -1.19 -9.96
CA ALA A 56 -5.53 -0.84 -9.98
C ALA A 56 -6.09 -0.73 -8.55
N THR A 57 -5.72 -1.67 -7.67
CA THR A 57 -6.05 -1.61 -6.24
C THR A 57 -5.42 -0.38 -5.58
N ALA A 58 -4.18 -0.02 -5.92
CA ALA A 58 -3.53 1.19 -5.39
C ALA A 58 -4.32 2.46 -5.72
N ILE A 59 -4.83 2.58 -6.94
CA ILE A 59 -5.68 3.70 -7.36
C ILE A 59 -7.02 3.65 -6.64
N LEU A 60 -7.64 2.47 -6.54
CA LEU A 60 -8.95 2.30 -5.90
C LEU A 60 -8.91 2.69 -4.41
N GLU A 61 -7.87 2.31 -3.68
CA GLU A 61 -7.70 2.68 -2.27
C GLU A 61 -7.69 4.20 -2.09
N VAL A 62 -6.99 4.94 -2.96
CA VAL A 62 -6.97 6.41 -2.92
C VAL A 62 -8.32 7.00 -3.33
N ALA A 63 -8.93 6.48 -4.40
CA ALA A 63 -10.22 6.95 -4.90
C ALA A 63 -11.34 6.79 -3.85
N VAL A 64 -11.36 5.66 -3.14
CA VAL A 64 -12.36 5.38 -2.09
C VAL A 64 -12.12 6.23 -0.84
N HIS A 65 -10.87 6.46 -0.46
CA HIS A 65 -10.56 7.22 0.77
C HIS A 65 -10.60 8.74 0.57
N LYS A 66 -10.19 9.26 -0.58
CA LYS A 66 -10.12 10.71 -0.87
C LYS A 66 -11.19 11.22 -1.83
N GLY A 67 -11.86 10.33 -2.56
CA GLY A 67 -12.82 10.67 -3.61
C GLY A 67 -12.19 10.81 -5.00
N PHE A 68 -12.95 10.47 -6.04
CA PHE A 68 -12.49 10.54 -7.43
C PHE A 68 -12.15 11.96 -7.89
N GLY A 69 -12.87 12.98 -7.41
CA GLY A 69 -12.62 14.37 -7.81
C GLY A 69 -11.22 14.87 -7.45
N VAL A 70 -10.57 14.29 -6.42
CA VAL A 70 -9.18 14.64 -6.07
C VAL A 70 -8.21 14.11 -7.13
N LEU A 71 -8.47 12.93 -7.70
CA LEU A 71 -7.64 12.34 -8.75
C LEU A 71 -7.70 13.14 -10.06
N ASP A 72 -8.78 13.88 -10.30
CA ASP A 72 -8.97 14.67 -11.51
C ASP A 72 -8.27 16.05 -11.45
N ILE A 73 -7.99 16.56 -10.26
CA ILE A 73 -7.50 17.94 -10.06
C ILE A 73 -6.07 18.02 -9.55
N GLU A 74 -5.59 17.01 -8.83
CA GLU A 74 -4.23 17.00 -8.28
C GLU A 74 -3.32 16.07 -9.08
N PRO A 75 -2.04 16.43 -9.30
CA PRO A 75 -1.07 15.53 -9.91
C PRO A 75 -0.72 14.39 -8.97
N PHE A 76 -0.93 13.15 -9.42
CA PHE A 76 -0.52 11.93 -8.72
C PHE A 76 0.63 11.21 -9.43
N VAL A 77 1.39 10.44 -8.66
CA VAL A 77 2.51 9.61 -9.12
C VAL A 77 2.26 8.18 -8.66
N LEU A 78 2.31 7.25 -9.61
CA LEU A 78 2.24 5.83 -9.33
C LEU A 78 3.68 5.32 -9.10
N THR A 79 3.97 4.91 -7.88
CA THR A 79 5.28 4.41 -7.46
C THR A 79 5.23 2.88 -7.37
N ALA A 80 6.20 2.21 -8.00
CA ALA A 80 6.41 0.77 -7.88
C ALA A 80 7.68 0.49 -7.07
N ILE A 81 7.64 -0.53 -6.22
CA ILE A 81 8.83 -1.09 -5.56
C ILE A 81 8.91 -2.58 -5.85
N THR A 82 10.13 -3.08 -6.00
CA THR A 82 10.42 -4.51 -6.07
C THR A 82 10.90 -4.97 -4.71
N ILE A 83 10.37 -6.10 -4.22
CA ILE A 83 10.82 -6.73 -2.99
C ILE A 83 11.95 -7.71 -3.30
N ASP A 84 13.18 -7.36 -2.92
CA ASP A 84 14.39 -8.14 -3.22
C ASP A 84 14.37 -9.57 -2.65
N LYS A 85 13.70 -9.76 -1.51
CA LYS A 85 13.59 -11.05 -0.82
C LYS A 85 12.15 -11.40 -0.53
N PRO A 86 11.40 -11.91 -1.53
CA PRO A 86 9.98 -12.26 -1.33
C PRO A 86 9.75 -13.29 -0.22
N GLY A 87 10.74 -14.14 0.07
CA GLY A 87 10.67 -15.15 1.14
C GLY A 87 10.65 -14.57 2.57
N ASP A 88 11.07 -13.31 2.76
CA ASP A 88 11.04 -12.65 4.07
C ASP A 88 9.67 -12.00 4.35
N VAL A 89 8.74 -12.05 3.39
CA VAL A 89 7.40 -11.46 3.54
C VAL A 89 6.52 -12.33 4.44
N PHE A 90 6.05 -11.73 5.53
CA PHE A 90 5.06 -12.36 6.40
C PHE A 90 3.64 -12.20 5.82
N ILE A 91 2.97 -13.33 5.59
CA ILE A 91 1.61 -13.37 5.01
C ILE A 91 0.58 -13.58 6.13
N VAL A 92 -0.39 -12.68 6.22
CA VAL A 92 -1.56 -12.81 7.11
C VAL A 92 -2.78 -13.20 6.30
N ASN A 93 -3.38 -14.35 6.56
CA ASN A 93 -4.62 -14.73 5.89
C ASN A 93 -5.83 -14.09 6.58
N PRO A 94 -6.96 -13.87 5.87
CA PRO A 94 -8.16 -13.28 6.47
C PRO A 94 -8.67 -14.00 7.73
N LYS A 95 -8.50 -15.33 7.81
CA LYS A 95 -8.88 -16.16 8.97
C LYS A 95 -8.02 -15.92 10.21
N ASP A 96 -6.80 -15.42 10.02
CA ASP A 96 -5.81 -15.20 11.09
C ASP A 96 -5.96 -13.78 11.69
N VAL A 97 -6.78 -12.92 11.07
CA VAL A 97 -7.07 -11.57 11.54
C VAL A 97 -8.07 -11.63 12.70
N PRO A 98 -7.77 -11.06 13.88
CA PRO A 98 -8.72 -11.01 14.99
C PRO A 98 -10.05 -10.39 14.56
N LYS A 99 -11.16 -11.05 14.89
CA LYS A 99 -12.50 -10.45 14.72
C LYS A 99 -12.60 -9.26 15.66
N ARG A 100 -13.13 -8.13 15.18
CA ARG A 100 -13.49 -7.02 16.07
C ARG A 100 -14.56 -7.53 17.05
N CYS A 101 -14.35 -7.28 18.33
CA CYS A 101 -15.32 -7.51 19.40
C CYS A 101 -16.60 -6.70 19.13
#